data_AF-M1K7L5-F1
#
_entry.id   AF-M1K7L5-F1
#
_cell.length_a   1.000
_cell.length_b   1.000
_cell.length_c   1.000
_cell.angle_alpha   90.00
_cell.angle_beta   90.00
_cell.angle_gamma   90.00
#
_symmetry.space_group_name_H-M   'P 1'
#
loop_
_entity.id
_entity.type
_entity.pdbx_description
1 polymer ?
#
loop_
_entity_poly.entity_id
_entity_poly.type
_entity_poly.pdbx_seq_one_letter_code
_entity_poly.pdbx_strand_id
1 'polypeptide(L)'
;MPKDKYNILAKTRSSTEGSPAKEGDLTLALEASLVLSGTKYPEPRTRIAFSFISTSKPGVIRLFFVTITHSRSNREYYGFDASESCVIISPDRLEAGKRYEAYGSLGRKEPKTLYCVDVKEICYRRLCYEIF
;
A
#
# COMPACT_ATOMS: atom_id res chain seq x y z
N MET A 1 -2.27 19.90 44.84
CA MET A 1 -2.63 18.66 44.12
C MET A 1 -1.38 17.83 43.91
N PRO A 2 -1.34 16.54 44.25
CA PRO A 2 -0.11 15.76 44.20
C PRO A 2 0.25 15.40 42.76
N LYS A 3 1.50 15.67 42.36
CA LYS A 3 2.05 15.59 40.99
C LYS A 3 2.34 14.17 40.50
N ASP A 4 2.08 13.14 41.30
CA ASP A 4 2.63 11.79 41.07
C ASP A 4 1.62 10.76 40.56
N LYS A 5 0.45 11.18 40.09
CA LYS A 5 -0.62 10.24 39.67
C LYS A 5 -0.38 9.52 38.33
N TYR A 6 0.65 9.90 37.56
CA TYR A 6 0.89 9.38 36.21
C TYR A 6 2.33 8.92 35.93
N ASN A 7 3.19 8.85 36.95
CA ASN A 7 4.58 8.46 36.73
C ASN A 7 4.75 6.94 36.87
N ILE A 8 4.53 6.22 35.76
CA ILE A 8 4.62 4.76 35.68
C ILE A 8 6.06 4.26 35.94
N LEU A 9 7.05 5.15 35.81
CA LEU A 9 8.47 4.87 36.08
C LEU A 9 8.85 4.95 37.57
N ALA A 10 7.98 5.45 38.44
CA ALA A 10 8.28 5.58 39.87
C ALA A 10 8.21 4.25 40.64
N LYS A 11 7.78 3.16 39.99
CA LYS A 11 7.48 1.88 40.65
C LYS A 11 8.50 0.77 40.46
N THR A 12 9.68 1.05 39.93
CA THR A 12 10.71 0.02 39.74
C THR A 12 11.93 0.32 40.61
N ARG A 13 11.83 -0.07 41.88
CA ARG A 13 12.99 -0.33 42.73
C ARG A 13 12.81 -1.66 43.45
N SER A 14 13.33 -2.71 42.84
CA SER A 14 13.88 -3.86 43.56
C SER A 14 14.98 -4.51 42.71
N SER A 15 16.22 -4.19 43.09
CA SER A 15 17.47 -4.97 42.99
C SER A 15 17.65 -6.03 41.89
N THR A 16 18.64 -5.76 41.03
CA THR A 16 19.51 -6.69 40.31
C THR A 16 20.16 -7.74 41.23
N GLU A 17 20.08 -9.03 40.88
CA GLU A 17 21.18 -10.02 40.98
C GLU A 17 20.98 -11.16 39.93
N GLY A 18 21.98 -11.40 39.06
CA GLY A 18 22.19 -12.67 38.33
C GLY A 18 21.76 -12.77 36.85
N SER A 19 22.69 -12.52 35.91
CA SER A 19 22.59 -12.76 34.44
C SER A 19 22.78 -14.26 34.05
N PRO A 20 22.66 -14.73 32.78
CA PRO A 20 22.42 -14.01 31.52
C PRO A 20 21.42 -14.63 30.50
N ALA A 21 20.92 -13.76 29.60
CA ALA A 21 20.60 -14.00 28.19
C ALA A 21 19.68 -15.18 27.79
N LYS A 22 18.41 -14.84 27.53
CA LYS A 22 17.74 -14.99 26.22
C LYS A 22 16.44 -14.16 26.22
N GLU A 23 16.55 -12.89 26.60
CA GLU A 23 15.51 -11.91 26.24
C GLU A 23 15.68 -11.63 24.75
N GLY A 24 14.75 -12.16 23.95
CA GLY A 24 14.65 -11.78 22.55
C GLY A 24 14.65 -10.26 22.47
N ASP A 25 15.49 -9.75 21.60
CA ASP A 25 15.76 -8.33 21.38
C ASP A 25 14.45 -7.56 21.10
N LEU A 26 13.74 -7.16 22.16
CA LEU A 26 12.49 -6.40 22.12
C LEU A 26 12.71 -4.95 21.69
N THR A 27 13.97 -4.57 21.49
CA THR A 27 14.40 -3.24 21.05
C THR A 27 13.87 -2.91 19.64
N LEU A 28 13.61 -3.93 18.80
CA LEU A 28 13.00 -3.74 17.47
C LEU A 28 11.47 -3.56 17.49
N ALA A 29 10.79 -3.93 18.57
CA ALA A 29 9.33 -3.81 18.66
C ALA A 29 8.86 -2.41 19.11
N LEU A 30 9.75 -1.64 19.76
CA LEU A 30 9.42 -0.34 20.34
C LEU A 30 9.67 0.86 19.41
N GLU A 31 10.49 0.70 18.36
CA GLU A 31 10.71 1.77 17.38
C GLU A 31 9.53 1.98 16.41
N ALA A 32 8.54 1.07 16.37
CA ALA A 32 7.56 1.06 15.29
C ALA A 32 6.33 1.97 15.48
N SER A 33 5.97 2.47 16.68
CA SER A 33 4.76 3.32 16.79
C SER A 33 4.58 4.14 18.07
N LEU A 34 5.65 4.65 18.66
CA LEU A 34 5.54 5.89 19.43
C LEU A 34 5.66 7.06 18.45
N VAL A 35 4.63 7.21 17.60
CA VAL A 35 4.31 8.52 17.04
C VAL A 35 3.94 9.36 18.25
N LEU A 36 4.93 10.07 18.77
CA LEU A 36 4.74 11.17 19.70
C LEU A 36 3.61 12.02 19.11
N SER A 37 2.43 11.94 19.75
CA SER A 37 1.28 12.80 19.52
C SER A 37 1.61 14.22 19.99
N GLY A 38 2.67 14.78 19.44
CA GLY A 38 3.03 16.17 19.54
C GLY A 38 2.29 16.91 18.44
N THR A 39 1.56 17.95 18.83
CA THR A 39 0.94 18.97 17.97
C THR A 39 1.92 19.74 17.05
N LYS A 40 3.17 19.27 16.95
CA LYS A 40 4.29 19.86 16.20
C LYS A 40 4.64 19.12 14.91
N TYR A 41 4.14 17.89 14.70
CA TYR A 41 4.37 17.19 13.45
C TYR A 41 3.12 17.36 12.58
N PRO A 42 3.22 17.97 11.39
CA PRO A 42 2.10 17.98 10.47
C PRO A 42 1.69 16.53 10.23
N GLU A 43 0.41 16.22 10.43
CA GLU A 43 -0.12 14.88 10.16
C GLU A 43 0.36 14.44 8.77
N PRO A 44 0.87 13.21 8.62
CA PRO A 44 1.32 12.72 7.33
C PRO A 44 0.12 12.78 6.38
N ARG A 45 0.17 13.71 5.41
CA ARG A 45 -0.82 13.75 4.34
C ARG A 45 -0.71 12.44 3.57
N THR A 46 -1.76 11.64 3.56
CA THR A 46 -1.85 10.43 2.77
C THR A 46 -1.58 10.77 1.30
N ARG A 47 -0.45 10.29 0.76
CA ARG A 47 -0.11 10.48 -0.67
C ARG A 47 -0.56 9.24 -1.42
N ILE A 48 -1.59 9.38 -2.25
CA ILE A 48 -1.95 8.34 -3.21
C ILE A 48 -0.93 8.41 -4.34
N ALA A 49 -0.11 7.37 -4.47
CA ALA A 49 0.84 7.22 -5.56
C ALA A 49 0.33 6.13 -6.50
N PHE A 50 -0.15 6.53 -7.67
CA PHE A 50 -0.45 5.61 -8.77
C PHE A 50 0.62 5.75 -9.87
N SER A 51 0.70 4.76 -10.74
CA SER A 51 1.68 4.67 -11.80
C SER A 51 1.02 4.61 -13.16
N PHE A 52 1.78 5.04 -14.16
CA PHE A 52 1.41 4.93 -15.56
C PHE A 52 2.18 3.78 -16.21
N ILE A 53 1.51 3.04 -17.09
CA ILE A 53 2.07 1.90 -17.81
C ILE A 53 3.32 2.32 -18.59
N SER A 54 3.27 3.44 -19.31
CA SER A 54 4.37 3.88 -20.18
C SER A 54 5.66 4.26 -19.42
N THR A 55 5.57 4.60 -18.13
CA THR A 55 6.71 5.10 -17.33
C THR A 55 7.06 4.21 -16.14
N SER A 56 6.25 3.19 -15.85
CA SER A 56 6.48 2.34 -14.70
C SER A 56 7.66 1.38 -14.93
N LYS A 57 8.41 1.14 -13.85
CA LYS A 57 9.54 0.22 -13.89
C LYS A 57 9.02 -1.23 -13.96
N PRO A 58 9.47 -2.05 -14.92
CA PRO A 58 9.09 -3.45 -14.99
C PRO A 58 9.49 -4.26 -13.75
N GLY A 59 8.65 -5.24 -13.38
CA GLY A 59 8.89 -6.17 -12.28
C GLY A 59 8.77 -5.58 -10.87
N VAL A 60 8.17 -4.40 -10.73
CA VAL A 60 7.87 -3.76 -9.44
C VAL A 60 6.36 -3.68 -9.25
N ILE A 61 5.86 -4.09 -8.09
CA ILE A 61 4.44 -3.99 -7.76
C ILE A 61 4.09 -2.53 -7.52
N ARG A 62 3.11 -2.01 -8.25
CA ARG A 62 2.57 -0.65 -8.13
C ARG A 62 1.06 -0.65 -8.34
N LEU A 63 0.44 0.46 -7.94
CA LEU A 63 -0.96 0.74 -8.19
C LEU A 63 -1.13 1.38 -9.57
N PHE A 64 -2.06 0.85 -10.36
CA PHE A 64 -2.47 1.37 -11.67
C PHE A 64 -3.98 1.58 -11.70
N PHE A 65 -4.43 2.56 -12.48
CA PHE A 65 -5.84 2.69 -12.82
C PHE A 65 -6.03 2.36 -14.29
N VAL A 66 -6.77 1.29 -14.56
CA VAL A 66 -6.92 0.72 -15.90
C VAL A 66 -8.37 0.64 -16.31
N THR A 67 -8.64 0.88 -17.59
CA THR A 67 -9.95 0.67 -18.21
C THR A 67 -9.88 -0.59 -19.08
N ILE A 68 -10.83 -1.49 -18.89
CA ILE A 68 -10.93 -2.72 -19.69
C ILE A 68 -11.71 -2.43 -20.96
N THR A 69 -11.15 -2.80 -22.11
CA THR A 69 -11.80 -2.60 -23.42
C THR A 69 -12.52 -3.86 -23.88
N HIS A 70 -11.84 -5.01 -23.87
CA HIS A 70 -12.42 -6.29 -24.27
C HIS A 70 -11.64 -7.47 -23.67
N SER A 71 -12.33 -8.59 -23.55
CA SER A 71 -11.73 -9.87 -23.13
C SER A 71 -10.95 -10.47 -24.31
N ARG A 72 -9.72 -10.91 -24.05
CA ARG A 72 -8.91 -11.66 -25.02
C ARG A 72 -9.06 -13.16 -24.81
N SER A 73 -8.88 -13.60 -23.57
CA SER A 73 -8.94 -15.01 -23.17
C SER A 73 -9.36 -15.10 -21.70
N ASN A 74 -9.45 -16.31 -21.13
CA ASN A 74 -9.79 -16.44 -19.71
C ASN A 74 -8.73 -15.74 -18.86
N ARG A 75 -9.14 -14.74 -18.08
CA ARG A 75 -8.29 -13.91 -17.20
C ARG A 75 -7.32 -12.96 -17.92
N GLU A 76 -7.44 -12.80 -19.23
CA GLU A 76 -6.59 -11.90 -20.02
C GLU A 76 -7.45 -10.91 -20.78
N TYR A 77 -7.10 -9.63 -20.66
CA TYR A 77 -7.89 -8.52 -21.12
C TYR A 77 -7.03 -7.52 -21.88
N TYR A 78 -7.60 -6.86 -22.87
CA TYR A 78 -7.00 -5.63 -23.39
C TYR A 78 -7.56 -4.44 -22.63
N GLY A 79 -6.69 -3.52 -22.27
CA GLY A 79 -7.07 -2.31 -21.58
C GLY A 79 -6.07 -1.18 -21.81
N PHE A 80 -6.27 -0.09 -21.11
CA PHE A 80 -5.38 1.06 -21.15
C PHE A 80 -5.46 1.82 -19.84
N ASP A 81 -4.40 2.56 -19.55
CA ASP A 81 -4.46 3.69 -18.64
C ASP A 81 -4.38 5.00 -19.45
N ALA A 82 -4.31 6.15 -18.77
CA ALA A 82 -4.22 7.44 -19.46
C ALA A 82 -2.94 7.63 -20.30
N SER A 83 -1.97 6.73 -20.19
CA SER A 83 -0.67 6.82 -20.86
C SER A 83 -0.54 5.90 -22.07
N GLU A 84 -1.00 4.65 -21.98
CA GLU A 84 -0.82 3.66 -23.04
C GLU A 84 -1.78 2.46 -22.92
N SER A 85 -2.01 1.78 -24.04
CA SER A 85 -2.69 0.49 -24.11
C SER A 85 -1.80 -0.66 -23.65
N CYS A 86 -2.40 -1.66 -23.00
CA CYS A 86 -1.71 -2.82 -22.45
C CYS A 86 -2.57 -4.11 -22.49
N VAL A 87 -1.90 -5.23 -22.23
CA VAL A 87 -2.54 -6.50 -21.86
C VAL A 87 -2.59 -6.57 -20.34
N ILE A 88 -3.73 -6.99 -19.78
CA ILE A 88 -3.97 -7.09 -18.35
C ILE A 88 -4.30 -8.54 -18.03
N ILE A 89 -3.52 -9.13 -17.13
CA ILE A 89 -3.71 -10.49 -16.63
C ILE A 89 -4.19 -10.38 -15.19
N SER A 90 -5.39 -10.87 -14.91
CA SER A 90 -6.09 -10.65 -13.65
C SER A 90 -6.44 -11.96 -12.93
N PRO A 91 -6.33 -12.04 -11.59
CA PRO A 91 -6.83 -13.21 -10.85
C PRO A 91 -8.35 -13.33 -10.93
N ASP A 92 -9.04 -12.18 -10.97
CA ASP A 92 -10.49 -12.08 -10.99
C ASP A 92 -11.04 -11.80 -12.40
N ARG A 93 -12.31 -12.12 -12.60
CA ARG A 93 -13.01 -11.80 -13.84
C ARG A 93 -13.31 -10.31 -13.89
N LEU A 94 -12.87 -9.68 -14.97
CA LEU A 94 -13.11 -8.26 -15.25
C LEU A 94 -14.17 -8.08 -16.33
N GLU A 95 -14.92 -6.98 -16.23
CA GLU A 95 -15.94 -6.58 -17.19
C GLU A 95 -15.41 -5.53 -18.16
N ALA A 96 -15.76 -5.67 -19.44
CA ALA A 96 -15.45 -4.66 -20.45
C ALA A 96 -16.20 -3.35 -20.19
N GLY A 97 -15.56 -2.23 -20.50
CA GLY A 97 -16.09 -0.88 -20.25
C GLY A 97 -15.97 -0.41 -18.80
N LYS A 98 -15.54 -1.28 -17.88
CA LYS A 98 -15.32 -0.93 -16.47
C LYS A 98 -13.88 -0.48 -16.21
N ARG A 99 -13.72 0.21 -15.08
CA ARG A 99 -12.45 0.74 -14.60
C ARG A 99 -12.08 0.10 -13.28
N TYR A 100 -10.81 -0.20 -13.12
CA TYR A 100 -10.28 -0.90 -11.97
C TYR A 100 -9.06 -0.19 -11.42
N GLU A 101 -8.95 -0.21 -10.10
CA GLU A 101 -7.64 -0.11 -9.44
C GLU A 101 -7.00 -1.49 -9.50
N ALA A 102 -5.78 -1.55 -10.00
CA ALA A 102 -5.04 -2.77 -10.20
C ALA A 102 -3.69 -2.64 -9.49
N TYR A 103 -3.45 -3.50 -8.51
CA TYR A 103 -2.14 -3.68 -7.91
C TYR A 103 -1.42 -4.79 -8.69
N GLY A 104 -0.30 -4.46 -9.31
CA GLY A 104 0.38 -5.41 -10.18
C GLY A 104 1.75 -4.95 -10.61
N SER A 105 2.38 -5.74 -11.47
CA SER A 105 3.70 -5.40 -12.05
C SER A 105 3.70 -5.60 -13.55
N LEU A 106 4.43 -4.73 -14.26
CA LEU A 106 4.65 -4.89 -15.70
C LEU A 106 5.69 -5.99 -15.95
N GLY A 107 5.48 -6.79 -16.99
CA GLY A 107 6.38 -7.86 -17.39
C GLY A 107 7.79 -7.35 -17.72
N ARG A 108 8.82 -8.10 -17.30
CA ARG A 108 10.21 -7.74 -17.65
C ARG A 108 10.53 -7.92 -19.13
N LYS A 109 9.95 -8.96 -19.75
CA LYS A 109 10.10 -9.26 -21.18
C LYS A 109 8.97 -8.65 -22.02
N GLU A 110 7.82 -8.45 -21.39
CA GLU A 110 6.62 -7.88 -21.99
C GLU A 110 6.22 -6.63 -21.18
N PRO A 111 6.86 -5.48 -21.41
CA PRO A 111 6.64 -4.28 -20.60
C PRO A 111 5.22 -3.72 -20.72
N LYS A 112 4.45 -4.16 -21.71
CA LYS A 112 3.04 -3.81 -21.93
C LYS A 112 2.05 -4.84 -21.38
N THR A 113 2.52 -5.83 -20.63
CA THR A 113 1.68 -6.81 -19.95
C THR A 113 1.68 -6.52 -18.45
N LEU A 114 0.53 -6.11 -17.92
CA LEU A 114 0.30 -5.90 -16.49
C LEU A 114 -0.19 -7.19 -15.85
N TYR A 115 0.61 -7.75 -14.96
CA TYR A 115 0.24 -8.90 -14.14
C TYR A 115 -0.32 -8.40 -12.81
N CYS A 116 -1.64 -8.51 -12.64
CA CYS A 116 -2.31 -8.07 -11.43
C CYS A 116 -2.20 -9.12 -10.33
N VAL A 117 -1.95 -8.64 -9.11
CA VAL A 117 -2.02 -9.39 -7.85
C VAL A 117 -3.38 -9.19 -7.20
N ASP A 118 -3.92 -7.97 -7.28
CA ASP A 118 -5.22 -7.59 -6.76
C ASP A 118 -5.88 -6.57 -7.68
N VAL A 119 -7.21 -6.64 -7.78
CA VAL A 119 -8.02 -5.79 -8.66
C VAL A 119 -9.35 -5.46 -8.00
N LYS A 120 -9.74 -4.19 -8.09
CA LYS A 120 -11.02 -3.75 -7.55
C LYS A 120 -11.68 -2.74 -8.47
N GLU A 121 -12.97 -2.92 -8.73
CA GLU A 121 -13.73 -1.98 -9.55
C GLU A 121 -13.80 -0.63 -8.82
N ILE A 122 -13.55 0.45 -9.57
CA ILE A 122 -13.58 1.80 -9.03
C ILE A 122 -14.62 2.67 -9.73
N CYS A 123 -15.24 3.55 -8.94
CA CYS A 123 -16.05 4.63 -9.44
C CYS A 123 -15.25 5.94 -9.37
N TYR A 124 -14.76 6.42 -10.52
CA TYR A 124 -13.99 7.66 -10.61
C TYR A 124 -14.71 8.86 -9.99
N ARG A 125 -16.04 8.96 -10.18
CA ARG A 125 -16.82 10.05 -9.58
C ARG A 125 -16.67 10.05 -8.06
N ARG A 126 -16.78 8.89 -7.43
CA ARG A 126 -16.60 8.73 -5.99
C ARG A 126 -15.16 9.00 -5.57
N LEU A 127 -14.19 8.48 -6.34
CA LEU A 127 -12.76 8.67 -6.07
C LEU A 127 -12.38 10.16 -6.09
N CYS A 128 -12.90 10.93 -7.05
CA CYS A 128 -12.69 12.37 -7.09
C CYS A 128 -13.28 13.08 -5.85
N TYR A 129 -14.49 12.70 -5.39
CA TYR A 129 -15.06 13.26 -4.17
C TYR A 129 -14.29 12.89 -2.89
N GLU A 130 -13.61 11.75 -2.87
CA GLU A 130 -12.80 11.34 -1.71
C GLU A 130 -11.43 12.05 -1.68
N ILE A 131 -10.97 12.58 -2.83
CA ILE A 131 -9.67 13.26 -2.97
C ILE A 131 -9.79 14.79 -2.91
N PHE A 132 -10.87 15.37 -3.42
CA PHE A 132 -11.11 16.82 -3.52
C PHE A 132 -12.24 17.27 -2.61
#